data_AF-A3MXS2-F1
#
_entry.id   AF-A3MXS2-F1
#
_cell.length_a   1.000
_cell.length_b   1.000
_cell.length_c   1.000
_cell.angle_alpha   90.00
_cell.angle_beta   90.00
_cell.angle_gamma   90.00
#
_symmetry.space_group_name_H-M   'P 1'
#
loop_
_entity.id
_entity.type
_entity.pdbx_description
1 polymer ?
#
loop_
_entity_poly.entity_id
_entity_poly.type
_entity_poly.pdbx_seq_one_letter_code
_entity_poly.pdbx_strand_id
1 'polypeptide(L)'
;MAELVYKLLLFSAICLASLLAFVVPWGTLVPSLFGLLLFLWSALFASFLGAKGRHYVYLLLLYTPFFAAPLYTAAMAVSPLSFLAAVIAFFYLAYKRFGILLGVAYVILVAMLGGVYLYLIDLATGGLVERATKEGLMPDAMWTVPAFFIPAAVATVLAHISAAFIYRAAGIKPREE
;
A
#
# COMPACT_ATOMS: atom_id res chain seq x y z
N MET A 1 -18.40 -2.23 -13.29
CA MET A 1 -17.91 -3.63 -13.18
C MET A 1 -16.39 -3.71 -13.35
N ALA A 2 -15.81 -3.17 -14.42
CA ALA A 2 -14.35 -3.22 -14.67
C ALA A 2 -13.47 -2.67 -13.53
N GLU A 3 -13.85 -1.55 -12.90
CA GLU A 3 -13.07 -0.93 -11.81
C GLU A 3 -13.02 -1.81 -10.55
N LEU A 4 -14.13 -2.46 -10.20
CA LEU A 4 -14.20 -3.38 -9.07
C LEU A 4 -13.32 -4.61 -9.33
N VAL A 5 -13.41 -5.19 -10.53
CA VAL A 5 -12.57 -6.32 -10.94
C VAL A 5 -11.09 -5.95 -10.82
N TYR A 6 -10.70 -4.76 -11.29
CA TYR A 6 -9.31 -4.31 -11.18
C TYR A 6 -8.82 -4.19 -9.73
N LYS A 7 -9.63 -3.60 -8.83
CA LYS A 7 -9.33 -3.52 -7.39
C LYS A 7 -9.19 -4.91 -6.75
N LEU A 8 -10.07 -5.83 -7.12
CA LEU A 8 -10.01 -7.23 -6.65
C LEU A 8 -8.79 -7.97 -7.19
N LEU A 9 -8.36 -7.68 -8.42
CA LEU A 9 -7.13 -8.24 -8.97
C LEU A 9 -5.90 -7.74 -8.23
N LEU A 10 -5.82 -6.44 -7.93
CA LEU A 10 -4.73 -5.89 -7.12
C LEU A 10 -4.72 -6.47 -5.71
N PHE A 11 -5.89 -6.55 -5.06
CA PHE A 11 -6.01 -7.17 -3.73
C PHE A 11 -5.58 -8.64 -3.75
N SER A 12 -6.09 -9.42 -4.72
CA SER A 12 -5.72 -10.83 -4.90
C SER A 12 -4.22 -10.99 -5.18
N ALA A 13 -3.62 -10.10 -5.97
CA ALA A 13 -2.20 -10.11 -6.26
C ALA A 13 -1.36 -9.87 -4.99
N ILE A 14 -1.78 -8.97 -4.11
CA ILE A 14 -1.13 -8.77 -2.80
C ILE A 14 -1.23 -10.05 -1.98
N CYS A 15 -2.42 -10.66 -1.87
CA CYS A 15 -2.61 -11.90 -1.11
C CYS A 15 -1.73 -13.04 -1.66
N LEU A 16 -1.72 -13.25 -2.97
CA LEU A 16 -0.92 -14.29 -3.60
C LEU A 16 0.58 -14.04 -3.42
N ALA A 17 1.05 -12.80 -3.62
CA ALA A 17 2.46 -12.45 -3.43
C ALA A 17 2.89 -12.61 -1.96
N SER A 18 2.04 -12.20 -1.01
CA SER A 18 2.25 -12.42 0.42
C SER A 18 2.31 -13.91 0.77
N LEU A 19 1.45 -14.74 0.19
CA LEU A 19 1.47 -16.19 0.42
C LEU A 19 2.71 -16.86 -0.20
N LEU A 20 3.10 -16.46 -1.42
CA LEU A 20 4.32 -16.93 -2.08
C LEU A 20 5.59 -16.60 -1.26
N ALA A 21 5.55 -15.53 -0.48
CA ALA A 21 6.63 -15.17 0.44
C ALA A 21 6.98 -16.28 1.44
N PHE A 22 6.01 -17.10 1.84
CA PHE A 22 6.19 -18.17 2.81
C PHE A 22 6.69 -19.48 2.19
N VAL A 23 6.45 -19.68 0.89
CA VAL A 23 6.72 -20.96 0.22
C VAL A 23 8.06 -20.94 -0.49
N VAL A 24 8.47 -19.78 -1.01
CA VAL A 24 9.68 -19.65 -1.83
C VAL A 24 10.86 -19.14 -0.98
N PRO A 25 12.04 -19.77 -1.03
CA PRO A 25 13.24 -19.25 -0.39
C PRO A 25 13.82 -18.09 -1.22
N TRP A 26 13.43 -16.86 -0.90
CA TRP A 26 13.77 -15.68 -1.72
C TRP A 26 15.25 -15.30 -1.69
N GLY A 27 15.99 -15.64 -0.63
CA GLY A 27 17.44 -15.35 -0.54
C GLY A 27 17.76 -13.88 -0.80
N THR A 28 18.57 -13.61 -1.84
CA THR A 28 18.93 -12.23 -2.23
C THR A 28 17.79 -11.44 -2.89
N LEU A 29 16.68 -12.09 -3.26
CA LEU A 29 15.51 -11.46 -3.90
C LEU A 29 14.49 -10.90 -2.90
N VAL A 30 14.70 -11.07 -1.59
CA VAL A 30 13.84 -10.50 -0.54
C VAL A 30 13.53 -9.01 -0.76
N PRO A 31 14.48 -8.15 -1.14
CA PRO A 31 14.16 -6.75 -1.36
C PRO A 31 13.27 -6.52 -2.58
N SER A 32 13.41 -7.31 -3.64
CA SER A 32 12.52 -7.25 -4.81
C SER A 32 11.10 -7.69 -4.48
N LEU A 33 10.93 -8.72 -3.64
CA LEU A 33 9.62 -9.13 -3.13
C LEU A 33 8.97 -8.00 -2.33
N PHE A 34 9.74 -7.36 -1.45
CA PHE A 34 9.23 -6.23 -0.67
C PHE A 34 8.85 -5.04 -1.57
N GLY A 35 9.67 -4.72 -2.58
CA GLY A 35 9.34 -3.72 -3.60
C GLY A 35 8.06 -4.04 -4.37
N LEU A 36 7.85 -5.31 -4.73
CA LEU A 36 6.62 -5.78 -5.38
C LEU A 36 5.40 -5.58 -4.47
N LEU A 37 5.49 -5.98 -3.21
CA LEU A 37 4.39 -5.85 -2.26
C LEU A 37 4.03 -4.37 -1.99
N LEU A 38 5.05 -3.51 -1.81
CA LEU A 38 4.86 -2.07 -1.68
C LEU A 38 4.23 -1.44 -2.92
N PHE A 39 4.69 -1.86 -4.11
CA PHE A 39 4.11 -1.42 -5.37
C PHE A 39 2.64 -1.82 -5.47
N LEU A 40 2.31 -3.10 -5.22
CA LEU A 40 0.95 -3.60 -5.31
C LEU A 40 0.02 -2.91 -4.31
N TRP A 41 0.48 -2.72 -3.06
CA TRP A 41 -0.25 -1.98 -2.03
C TRP A 41 -0.49 -0.52 -2.45
N SER A 42 0.52 0.14 -3.00
CA SER A 42 0.41 1.53 -3.49
C SER A 42 -0.49 1.65 -4.71
N ALA A 43 -0.44 0.68 -5.61
CA ALA A 43 -1.33 0.60 -6.75
C ALA A 43 -2.78 0.40 -6.30
N LEU A 44 -3.01 -0.45 -5.28
CA LEU A 44 -4.32 -0.63 -4.68
C LEU A 44 -4.84 0.68 -4.10
N PHE A 45 -4.05 1.38 -3.29
CA PHE A 45 -4.37 2.70 -2.75
C PHE A 45 -4.71 3.70 -3.87
N ALA A 46 -3.82 3.84 -4.85
CA ALA A 46 -3.97 4.76 -5.96
C ALA A 46 -5.21 4.45 -6.82
N SER A 47 -5.62 3.19 -6.93
CA SER A 47 -6.82 2.80 -7.66
C SER A 47 -8.10 3.38 -7.04
N PHE A 48 -8.16 3.54 -5.72
CA PHE A 48 -9.28 4.21 -5.06
C PHE A 48 -9.31 5.72 -5.31
N LEU A 49 -8.15 6.31 -5.62
CA LEU A 49 -8.02 7.70 -6.02
C LEU A 49 -8.18 7.93 -7.53
N GLY A 50 -8.50 6.89 -8.32
CA GLY A 50 -8.78 7.04 -9.75
C GLY A 50 -7.52 7.07 -10.62
N ALA A 51 -6.44 6.43 -10.16
CA ALA A 51 -5.22 6.30 -10.95
C ALA A 51 -5.46 5.59 -12.29
N LYS A 52 -5.05 6.26 -13.38
CA LYS A 52 -4.92 5.74 -14.76
C LYS A 52 -3.62 4.96 -14.98
N GLY A 53 -3.54 4.18 -16.07
CA GLY A 53 -2.38 3.37 -16.50
C GLY A 53 -1.01 4.00 -16.26
N ARG A 54 -0.80 5.23 -16.75
CA ARG A 54 0.46 5.97 -16.60
C ARG A 54 0.92 6.16 -15.15
N HIS A 55 0.00 6.29 -14.20
CA HIS A 55 0.35 6.49 -12.81
C HIS A 55 0.91 5.22 -12.17
N TYR A 56 0.46 4.04 -12.60
CA TYR A 56 1.04 2.77 -12.14
C TYR A 56 2.47 2.58 -12.65
N VAL A 57 2.78 3.06 -13.85
CA VAL A 57 4.17 3.09 -14.35
C VAL A 57 5.04 3.98 -13.47
N TYR A 58 4.57 5.18 -13.14
CA TYR A 58 5.31 6.06 -12.22
C TYR A 58 5.48 5.43 -10.83
N LEU A 59 4.43 4.84 -10.26
CA LEU A 59 4.52 4.13 -8.98
C LEU A 59 5.53 2.98 -9.04
N LEU A 60 5.55 2.20 -10.12
CA LEU A 60 6.52 1.12 -10.29
C LEU A 60 7.96 1.66 -10.31
N LEU A 61 8.19 2.79 -11.00
CA LEU A 61 9.49 3.45 -11.04
C LEU A 61 9.97 3.90 -9.65
N LEU A 62 9.06 4.31 -8.77
CA LEU A 62 9.42 4.67 -7.39
C LEU A 62 10.05 3.51 -6.63
N TYR A 63 9.66 2.27 -6.93
CA TYR A 63 10.14 1.07 -6.27
C TYR A 63 11.34 0.42 -6.97
N THR A 64 11.90 1.04 -8.01
CA THR A 64 13.12 0.56 -8.70
C THR A 64 14.32 0.32 -7.77
N PRO A 65 14.56 1.10 -6.70
CA PRO A 65 15.67 0.79 -5.79
C PRO A 65 15.54 -0.59 -5.12
N PHE A 66 14.31 -1.04 -4.87
CA PHE A 66 14.04 -2.36 -4.29
C PHE A 66 14.35 -3.49 -5.28
N PHE A 67 14.02 -3.29 -6.56
CA PHE A 67 14.32 -4.27 -7.61
C PHE A 67 15.80 -4.31 -8.00
N ALA A 68 16.53 -3.20 -7.81
CA ALA A 68 17.96 -3.13 -8.09
C ALA A 68 18.83 -3.70 -6.95
N ALA A 69 18.31 -3.76 -5.72
CA ALA A 69 19.07 -4.15 -4.55
C ALA A 69 19.69 -5.56 -4.55
N PRO A 70 19.10 -6.60 -5.19
CA PRO A 70 19.77 -7.89 -5.32
C PRO A 70 21.09 -7.81 -6.10
N LEU A 71 21.24 -6.81 -6.97
CA LEU A 71 22.44 -6.57 -7.78
C LEU A 71 23.35 -5.50 -7.18
N TYR A 72 22.76 -4.52 -6.48
CA TYR A 72 23.47 -3.38 -5.91
C TYR A 72 22.85 -3.00 -4.56
N THR A 73 23.39 -3.56 -3.48
CA THR A 73 22.85 -3.39 -2.12
C THR A 73 22.76 -1.93 -1.68
N ALA A 74 23.66 -1.06 -2.15
CA ALA A 74 23.61 0.38 -1.87
C ALA A 74 22.37 1.08 -2.44
N ALA A 75 21.64 0.46 -3.38
CA ALA A 75 20.31 0.95 -3.81
C ALA A 75 19.32 1.04 -2.63
N MET A 76 19.49 0.22 -1.58
CA MET A 76 18.64 0.29 -0.39
C MET A 76 18.78 1.62 0.37
N ALA A 77 19.91 2.32 0.26
CA ALA A 77 20.12 3.59 0.96
C ALA A 77 19.13 4.67 0.52
N VAL A 78 18.63 4.59 -0.72
CA VAL A 78 17.64 5.55 -1.26
C VAL A 78 16.19 5.04 -1.16
N SER A 79 15.97 3.82 -0.64
CA SER A 79 14.63 3.25 -0.46
C SER A 79 13.67 4.09 0.41
N PRO A 80 14.11 4.86 1.43
CA PRO A 80 13.22 5.79 2.14
C PRO A 80 12.58 6.85 1.23
N LEU A 81 13.27 7.26 0.18
CA LEU A 81 12.74 8.25 -0.78
C LEU A 81 11.58 7.68 -1.59
N SER A 82 11.56 6.36 -1.84
CA SER A 82 10.43 5.69 -2.50
C SER A 82 9.14 5.84 -1.72
N PHE A 83 9.18 5.69 -0.39
CA PHE A 83 8.02 5.87 0.48
C PHE A 83 7.53 7.31 0.46
N LEU A 84 8.44 8.27 0.60
CA LEU A 84 8.09 9.70 0.54
C LEU A 84 7.45 10.04 -0.81
N ALA A 85 8.02 9.55 -1.91
CA ALA A 85 7.48 9.77 -3.25
C ALA A 85 6.10 9.12 -3.43
N ALA A 86 5.86 7.94 -2.86
CA ALA A 86 4.55 7.28 -2.90
C ALA A 86 3.50 8.11 -2.14
N VAL A 87 3.84 8.63 -0.96
CA VAL A 87 2.98 9.53 -0.19
C VAL A 87 2.65 10.80 -0.99
N ILE A 88 3.65 11.44 -1.60
CA ILE A 88 3.44 12.60 -2.48
C ILE A 88 2.51 12.24 -3.65
N ALA A 89 2.68 11.07 -4.27
CA ALA A 89 1.83 10.60 -5.35
C ALA A 89 0.37 10.40 -4.89
N PHE A 90 0.14 9.90 -3.68
CA PHE A 90 -1.21 9.78 -3.12
C PHE A 90 -1.87 11.15 -2.89
N PHE A 91 -1.16 12.11 -2.31
CA PHE A 91 -1.65 13.48 -2.16
C PHE A 91 -1.95 14.12 -3.52
N TYR A 92 -1.09 13.91 -4.51
CA TYR A 92 -1.30 14.40 -5.88
C TYR A 92 -2.56 13.82 -6.53
N LEU A 93 -2.77 12.51 -6.41
CA LEU A 93 -3.97 11.84 -6.95
C LEU A 93 -5.24 12.31 -6.23
N ALA A 94 -5.18 12.45 -4.91
CA ALA A 94 -6.30 12.94 -4.11
C ALA A 94 -6.61 14.42 -4.41
N TYR A 95 -5.58 15.25 -4.62
CA TYR A 95 -5.71 16.63 -5.07
C TYR A 95 -6.49 16.71 -6.38
N LYS A 96 -6.13 15.89 -7.37
CA LYS A 96 -6.87 15.86 -8.64
C LYS A 96 -8.33 15.47 -8.46
N ARG A 97 -8.58 14.48 -7.60
CA ARG A 97 -9.91 13.93 -7.40
C ARG A 97 -10.83 14.81 -6.56
N PHE A 98 -10.33 15.52 -5.55
CA PHE A 98 -11.18 16.24 -4.58
C PHE A 98 -10.81 17.73 -4.43
N GLY A 99 -9.70 18.19 -5.00
CA GLY A 99 -9.11 19.51 -4.74
C GLY A 99 -8.08 19.47 -3.61
N ILE A 100 -7.40 20.59 -3.34
CA ILE A 100 -6.22 20.58 -2.45
C ILE A 100 -6.57 20.26 -1.00
N LEU A 101 -7.48 21.02 -0.39
CA LEU A 101 -7.85 20.83 1.02
C LEU A 101 -8.56 19.49 1.25
N LEU A 102 -9.56 19.18 0.41
CA LEU A 102 -10.33 17.94 0.52
C LEU A 102 -9.50 16.71 0.11
N GLY A 103 -8.59 16.83 -0.84
CA GLY A 103 -7.68 15.76 -1.21
C GLY A 103 -6.71 15.42 -0.08
N VAL A 104 -6.11 16.44 0.55
CA VAL A 104 -5.25 16.27 1.72
C VAL A 104 -6.03 15.64 2.88
N ALA A 105 -7.20 16.19 3.20
CA ALA A 105 -8.06 15.65 4.25
C ALA A 105 -8.47 14.20 3.97
N TYR A 106 -8.70 13.83 2.71
CA TYR A 106 -9.06 12.46 2.33
C TYR A 106 -7.92 11.48 2.61
N VAL A 107 -6.70 11.81 2.18
CA VAL A 107 -5.52 10.95 2.41
C VAL A 107 -5.25 10.80 3.91
N ILE A 108 -5.33 11.89 4.68
CA ILE A 108 -5.16 11.84 6.14
C ILE A 108 -6.25 10.98 6.78
N LEU A 109 -7.51 11.15 6.39
CA LEU A 109 -8.63 10.36 6.90
C LEU A 109 -8.45 8.87 6.61
N VAL A 110 -8.07 8.51 5.38
CA VAL A 110 -7.77 7.12 5.00
C VAL A 110 -6.60 6.57 5.81
N ALA A 111 -5.54 7.34 6.02
CA ALA A 111 -4.40 6.91 6.83
C ALA A 111 -4.80 6.65 8.29
N MET A 112 -5.60 7.55 8.90
CA MET A 112 -6.10 7.40 10.27
C MET A 112 -7.01 6.18 10.40
N LEU A 113 -7.99 6.02 9.50
CA LEU A 113 -8.88 4.86 9.47
C LEU A 113 -8.10 3.56 9.22
N GLY A 114 -7.11 3.59 8.33
CA GLY A 114 -6.22 2.47 8.05
C GLY A 114 -5.44 2.04 9.30
N GLY A 115 -4.92 2.99 10.07
CA GLY A 115 -4.28 2.72 11.36
C GLY A 115 -5.23 2.08 12.37
N VAL A 116 -6.47 2.58 12.47
CA VAL A 116 -7.50 1.99 13.35
C VAL A 116 -7.83 0.56 12.92
N TYR A 117 -8.06 0.30 11.63
CA TYR A 117 -8.34 -1.05 11.15
C TYR A 117 -7.16 -2.00 11.35
N LEU A 118 -5.94 -1.54 11.09
CA LEU A 118 -4.73 -2.32 11.38
C LEU A 118 -4.63 -2.67 12.87
N TYR A 119 -4.89 -1.73 13.76
CA TYR A 119 -4.92 -1.98 15.20
C TYR A 119 -5.98 -3.01 15.61
N LEU A 120 -7.21 -2.91 15.05
CA LEU A 120 -8.26 -3.90 15.31
C LEU A 120 -7.90 -5.29 14.78
N ILE A 121 -7.29 -5.36 13.60
CA ILE A 121 -6.79 -6.62 13.04
C ILE A 121 -5.66 -7.18 13.90
N ASP A 122 -4.78 -6.32 14.41
CA ASP A 122 -3.68 -6.71 15.28
C ASP A 122 -4.17 -7.35 16.59
N LEU A 123 -5.17 -6.71 17.23
CA LEU A 123 -5.87 -7.28 18.39
C LEU A 123 -6.49 -8.64 18.08
N ALA A 124 -7.15 -8.78 16.93
CA ALA A 124 -7.79 -10.04 16.52
C ALA A 124 -6.78 -11.15 16.17
N THR A 125 -5.58 -10.78 15.73
CA THR A 125 -4.52 -11.72 15.28
C THR A 125 -3.48 -12.01 16.36
N GLY A 126 -3.64 -11.45 17.57
CA GLY A 126 -2.72 -11.69 18.69
C GLY A 126 -1.36 -10.98 18.54
N GLY A 127 -1.35 -9.80 17.94
CA GLY A 127 -0.16 -8.95 17.81
C GLY A 127 0.66 -9.21 16.53
N LEU A 128 0.04 -9.68 15.44
CA LEU A 128 0.75 -9.96 14.18
C LEU A 128 1.37 -8.69 13.56
N VAL A 129 0.63 -7.57 13.56
CA VAL A 129 1.09 -6.28 13.05
C VAL A 129 2.17 -5.71 13.96
N GLU A 130 1.99 -5.83 15.29
CA GLU A 130 2.99 -5.41 16.26
C GLU A 130 4.32 -6.17 16.07
N ARG A 131 4.26 -7.51 15.94
CA ARG A 131 5.44 -8.34 15.66
C ARG A 131 6.06 -7.99 14.31
N ALA A 132 5.27 -7.82 13.26
CA ALA A 132 5.78 -7.40 11.96
C ALA A 132 6.49 -6.04 12.00
N THR A 133 6.02 -5.13 12.85
CA THR A 133 6.62 -3.80 12.97
C THR A 133 7.89 -3.81 13.83
N LYS A 134 7.93 -4.63 14.89
CA LYS A 134 9.06 -4.72 15.83
C LYS A 134 10.17 -5.65 15.36
N GLU A 135 9.79 -6.78 14.77
CA GLU A 135 10.69 -7.89 14.43
C GLU A 135 10.91 -7.99 12.92
N GLY A 136 10.08 -7.35 12.09
CA GLY A 136 10.16 -7.49 10.62
C GLY A 136 11.43 -6.96 9.96
N LEU A 137 12.25 -6.20 10.68
CA LEU A 137 13.59 -5.78 10.25
C LEU A 137 14.70 -6.79 10.66
N MET A 138 14.37 -7.78 11.48
CA MET A 138 15.28 -8.84 11.90
C MET A 138 15.28 -9.97 10.85
N PRO A 139 16.46 -10.49 10.44
CA PRO A 139 16.57 -11.51 9.39
C PRO A 139 15.75 -12.79 9.65
N ASP A 140 15.58 -13.17 10.92
CA ASP A 140 14.85 -14.34 11.41
C ASP A 140 13.32 -14.14 11.48
N ALA A 141 12.86 -12.89 11.48
CA ALA A 141 11.44 -12.54 11.49
C ALA A 141 10.99 -11.85 10.19
N MET A 142 11.81 -11.89 9.12
CA MET A 142 11.48 -11.35 7.79
C MET A 142 10.16 -11.86 7.20
N TRP A 143 9.67 -13.03 7.61
CA TRP A 143 8.37 -13.59 7.18
C TRP A 143 7.17 -12.77 7.67
N THR A 144 7.32 -12.01 8.76
CA THR A 144 6.25 -11.19 9.35
C THR A 144 5.90 -10.00 8.45
N VAL A 145 6.84 -9.52 7.64
CA VAL A 145 6.63 -8.39 6.72
C VAL A 145 5.69 -8.76 5.56
N PRO A 146 5.89 -9.86 4.80
CA PRO A 146 4.90 -10.35 3.85
C PRO A 146 3.55 -10.68 4.49
N ALA A 147 3.55 -11.22 5.72
CA ALA A 147 2.35 -11.50 6.49
C ALA A 147 1.52 -10.24 6.74
N PHE A 148 2.18 -9.11 6.99
CA PHE A 148 1.57 -7.81 7.23
C PHE A 148 0.88 -7.21 6.01
N PHE A 149 1.29 -7.54 4.78
CA PHE A 149 0.68 -6.94 3.58
C PHE A 149 -0.77 -7.39 3.33
N ILE A 150 -1.16 -8.58 3.80
CA ILE A 150 -2.56 -9.03 3.75
C ILE A 150 -3.47 -8.15 4.63
N PRO A 151 -3.23 -8.03 5.96
CA PRO A 151 -4.03 -7.17 6.82
C PRO A 151 -3.89 -5.70 6.44
N ALA A 152 -2.74 -5.24 5.94
CA ALA A 152 -2.59 -3.89 5.40
C ALA A 152 -3.49 -3.65 4.18
N ALA A 153 -3.58 -4.60 3.25
CA ALA A 153 -4.48 -4.49 2.11
C ALA A 153 -5.96 -4.45 2.55
N VAL A 154 -6.35 -5.31 3.50
CA VAL A 154 -7.71 -5.31 4.08
C VAL A 154 -8.02 -3.97 4.73
N ALA A 155 -7.14 -3.49 5.62
CA ALA A 155 -7.28 -2.20 6.29
C ALA A 155 -7.37 -1.04 5.29
N THR A 156 -6.60 -1.09 4.20
CA THR A 156 -6.62 -0.08 3.13
C THR A 156 -7.97 -0.03 2.42
N VAL A 157 -8.53 -1.19 2.09
CA VAL A 157 -9.86 -1.28 1.44
C VAL A 157 -10.93 -0.74 2.38
N LEU A 158 -10.94 -1.18 3.64
CA LEU A 158 -11.91 -0.74 4.65
C LEU A 158 -11.81 0.78 4.90
N ALA A 159 -10.60 1.31 5.00
CA ALA A 159 -10.35 2.73 5.19
C ALA A 159 -10.90 3.57 4.02
N HIS A 160 -10.69 3.15 2.77
CA HIS A 160 -11.23 3.86 1.62
C HIS A 160 -12.75 3.79 1.53
N ILE A 161 -13.36 2.64 1.85
CA ILE A 161 -14.81 2.48 1.90
C ILE A 161 -15.40 3.44 2.93
N SER A 162 -14.85 3.45 4.15
CA SER A 162 -15.31 4.31 5.24
C SER A 162 -15.08 5.80 4.96
N ALA A 163 -13.91 6.18 4.42
CA ALA A 163 -13.65 7.55 4.02
C ALA A 163 -14.59 8.02 2.89
N ALA A 164 -14.86 7.16 1.91
CA ALA A 164 -15.80 7.47 0.83
C ALA A 164 -17.24 7.62 1.36
N PHE A 165 -17.65 6.80 2.34
CA PHE A 165 -18.94 6.94 3.01
C PHE A 165 -19.05 8.28 3.74
N ILE A 166 -18.03 8.66 4.53
CA ILE A 166 -17.98 9.95 5.25
C ILE A 166 -18.07 11.12 4.27
N TYR A 167 -17.30 11.08 3.18
CA TYR A 167 -17.30 12.15 2.17
C TYR A 167 -18.67 12.28 1.49
N ARG A 168 -19.31 11.15 1.15
CA ARG A 168 -20.67 11.15 0.58
C ARG A 168 -21.70 11.70 1.57
N ALA A 169 -21.62 11.31 2.85
CA ALA A 169 -22.50 11.82 3.89
C ALA A 169 -22.34 13.34 4.10
N ALA A 170 -21.12 13.85 3.92
CA ALA A 170 -20.83 15.29 3.94
C ALA A 170 -21.17 16.03 2.63
N GLY A 171 -21.76 15.37 1.64
CA GLY A 171 -22.12 15.97 0.35
C GLY A 171 -20.92 16.23 -0.59
N ILE A 172 -19.72 15.75 -0.24
CA ILE A 172 -18.51 15.92 -1.03
C ILE A 172 -18.50 14.88 -2.16
N LYS A 173 -18.38 15.35 -3.41
CA LYS A 173 -18.28 14.50 -4.59
C LYS A 173 -16.89 14.56 -5.21
N PRO A 174 -16.40 13.46 -5.80
CA PRO A 174 -15.23 13.51 -6.66
C PRO A 174 -15.45 14.50 -7.81
N ARG A 175 -14.40 15.20 -8.22
CA ARG A 175 -14.39 16.00 -9.44
C ARG A 175 -14.48 15.06 -10.64
N GLU A 176 -15.31 15.43 -11.61
CA GLU A 176 -15.34 14.76 -12.92
C GLU A 176 -14.09 15.21 -13.69
N GLU A 177 -13.24 14.26 -14.09
CA GLU A 177 -12.09 14.49 -14.98
C GLU A 177 -12.50 14.35 -16.45
#